data_AF-A0A7J5EDH1-F1
#
_entry.id   AF-A0A7J5EDH1-F1
#
_cell.length_a   1.000
_cell.length_b   1.000
_cell.length_c   1.000
_cell.angle_alpha   90.00
_cell.angle_beta   90.00
_cell.angle_gamma   90.00
#
_symmetry.space_group_name_H-M   'P 1'
#
loop_
_entity.id
_entity.type
_entity.pdbx_description
1 polymer ?
#
loop_
_entity_poly.entity_id
_entity_poly.type
_entity_poly.pdbx_seq_one_letter_code
_entity_poly.pdbx_strand_id
1 'polypeptide(L)'
;MRFIVFIILLLELIQPQLAKSQVIDEIKAYVDSNELILNNGRKLLVERINNKDYQKAKEIYEYLNQEKYKAFHFEEQVYFSLIVNDWDKILILFENYEAGIQNFNFNYHYSYPIAYTLIEMIQEQLDSINIKIKILDIADEDKYILDLYCHLLERDFDVEEYNNKLSYFQKNYKSSKYNNFITNYLPKKIVKTYINFSIGTNNAFPTEKINTDFETNLGFNMSGDFTFDRVFTSIFVMTSNFNSKKRFNAIVNSDTLSFKENDRFLFTEAGLKTGYHLTRNTKIQLVPYILMSYNTLESTLYDNNKDGEEYKIINSFGYGIGAVTELRLITFRYGPYGPSYLGLRLDGGYTFIANHKNGYSGNIPYISLAITWAVGAFDF
;
A
#
# COMPACT_ATOMS: atom_id res chain seq x y z
N MET A 1 60.86 40.71 19.79
CA MET A 1 59.51 41.15 19.38
C MET A 1 58.75 40.12 18.54
N ARG A 2 59.29 39.59 17.43
CA ARG A 2 58.56 38.65 16.55
C ARG A 2 58.05 37.37 17.22
N PHE A 3 58.78 36.84 18.21
CA PHE A 3 58.38 35.63 18.95
C PHE A 3 57.20 35.87 19.92
N ILE A 4 57.13 37.07 20.52
CA ILE A 4 56.04 37.44 21.45
C ILE A 4 54.74 37.65 20.68
N VAL A 5 54.80 38.27 19.49
CA VAL A 5 53.63 38.43 18.60
C VAL A 5 53.08 37.07 18.15
N PHE A 6 53.96 36.10 17.88
CA PHE A 6 53.55 34.74 17.52
C PHE A 6 52.85 34.00 18.67
N ILE A 7 53.35 34.15 19.91
CA ILE A 7 52.72 33.56 21.09
C ILE A 7 51.34 34.18 21.38
N ILE A 8 51.19 35.49 21.21
CA ILE A 8 49.90 36.18 21.40
C ILE A 8 48.88 35.73 20.34
N LEU A 9 49.29 35.61 19.07
CA LEU A 9 48.44 35.07 18.00
C LEU A 9 48.07 33.59 18.21
N LEU A 10 48.98 32.78 18.77
CA LEU A 10 48.69 31.38 19.10
C LEU A 10 47.69 31.27 20.27
N LEU A 11 47.81 32.15 21.27
CA LEU A 11 46.88 32.23 22.41
C LEU A 11 45.48 32.66 21.98
N GLU A 12 45.36 33.59 21.03
CA GLU A 12 44.06 34.01 20.46
C GLU A 12 43.37 32.91 19.65
N LEU A 13 44.13 31.98 19.05
CA LEU A 13 43.56 30.83 18.32
C LEU A 13 43.04 29.71 19.24
N ILE A 14 43.55 29.61 20.48
CA ILE A 14 43.18 28.55 21.44
C ILE A 14 41.93 28.93 22.27
N GLN A 15 41.74 30.22 22.56
CA GLN A 15 40.59 30.71 23.35
C GLN A 15 39.20 30.35 22.78
N PRO A 16 38.90 30.46 21.47
CA PRO A 16 37.58 30.11 20.95
C PRO A 16 37.28 28.61 20.98
N GLN A 17 38.30 27.74 21.06
CA GLN A 17 38.10 26.28 21.17
C GLN A 17 37.76 25.87 22.61
N LEU A 18 38.41 26.48 23.61
CA LEU A 18 38.10 26.25 25.03
C LEU A 18 36.69 26.73 25.38
N ALA A 19 36.27 27.91 24.88
CA ALA A 19 34.92 28.43 25.09
C ALA A 19 33.84 27.53 24.47
N LYS A 20 34.09 26.97 23.27
CA LYS A 20 33.19 26.00 22.64
C LYS A 20 33.11 24.68 23.42
N SER A 21 34.23 24.16 23.92
CA SER A 21 34.23 22.95 24.76
C SER A 21 33.45 23.17 26.04
N GLN A 22 33.69 24.29 26.72
CA GLN A 22 32.99 24.62 27.97
C GLN A 22 31.48 24.78 27.75
N VAL A 23 31.05 25.46 26.68
CA VAL A 23 29.62 25.56 26.34
C VAL A 23 29.03 24.19 25.98
N ILE A 24 29.76 23.33 25.26
CA ILE A 24 29.31 21.96 24.95
C ILE A 24 29.19 21.11 26.23
N ASP A 25 30.13 21.24 27.15
CA ASP A 25 30.13 20.50 28.41
C ASP A 25 29.08 21.06 29.38
N GLU A 26 28.83 22.37 29.37
CA GLU A 26 27.69 23.01 30.06
C GLU A 26 26.36 22.54 29.45
N ILE A 27 26.23 22.46 28.13
CA ILE A 27 25.02 21.91 27.47
C ILE A 27 24.82 20.43 27.80
N LYS A 28 25.89 19.61 27.84
CA LYS A 28 25.81 18.19 28.23
C LYS A 28 25.51 18.02 29.71
N ALA A 29 25.96 18.94 30.56
CA ALA A 29 25.69 18.94 32.00
C ALA A 29 24.32 19.55 32.33
N TYR A 30 23.76 20.36 31.43
CA TYR A 30 22.40 20.88 31.48
C TYR A 30 21.39 19.80 31.05
N VAL A 31 21.40 18.67 31.77
CA VAL A 31 20.29 17.71 31.73
C VAL A 31 19.23 18.25 32.68
N ASP A 32 18.10 18.67 32.13
CA ASP A 32 16.96 19.12 32.92
C ASP A 32 16.57 18.02 33.91
N SER A 33 16.58 18.33 35.21
CA SER A 33 16.23 17.35 36.25
C SER A 33 14.84 16.77 36.03
N ASN A 34 13.95 17.50 35.38
CA ASN A 34 12.61 17.04 35.03
C ASN A 34 12.66 15.96 33.94
N GLU A 35 13.52 16.10 32.93
CA GLU A 35 13.70 15.06 31.89
C GLU A 35 14.23 13.76 32.50
N LEU A 36 15.18 13.85 33.43
CA LEU A 36 15.71 12.68 34.13
C LEU A 36 14.63 11.99 34.99
N ILE A 37 13.85 12.76 35.75
CA ILE A 37 12.73 12.25 36.56
C ILE A 37 11.69 11.58 35.66
N LEU A 38 11.29 12.21 34.55
CA LEU A 38 10.35 11.67 33.59
C LEU A 38 10.84 10.34 33.01
N ASN A 39 12.09 10.28 32.55
CA ASN A 39 12.65 9.08 31.93
C ASN A 39 12.79 7.92 32.92
N ASN A 40 13.23 8.20 34.15
CA ASN A 40 13.33 7.18 35.20
C ASN A 40 11.94 6.73 35.66
N GLY A 41 10.99 7.65 35.80
CA GLY A 41 9.61 7.34 36.15
C GLY A 41 8.93 6.47 35.11
N ARG A 42 9.11 6.77 33.81
CA ARG A 42 8.58 5.95 32.70
C ARG A 42 9.18 4.54 32.68
N LYS A 43 10.49 4.41 32.90
CA LYS A 43 11.15 3.10 33.04
C LYS A 43 10.60 2.31 34.25
N LEU A 44 10.48 2.98 35.40
CA LEU A 44 9.96 2.38 36.61
C LEU A 44 8.50 1.93 36.43
N LEU A 45 7.68 2.72 35.74
CA LEU A 45 6.31 2.35 35.40
C LEU A 45 6.25 1.03 34.59
N VAL A 46 7.07 0.92 33.54
CA VAL A 46 7.15 -0.32 32.73
C VAL A 46 7.61 -1.51 33.58
N GLU A 47 8.61 -1.31 34.44
CA GLU A 47 9.09 -2.35 35.37
C GLU A 47 7.96 -2.83 36.31
N ARG A 48 7.16 -1.92 36.87
CA ARG A 48 6.05 -2.27 37.77
C ARG A 48 4.94 -3.02 37.04
N ILE A 49 4.63 -2.64 35.81
CA ILE A 49 3.66 -3.37 34.96
C ILE A 49 4.16 -4.79 34.68
N ASN A 50 5.43 -4.95 34.31
CA ASN A 50 6.04 -6.28 34.09
C ASN A 50 5.96 -7.17 35.33
N ASN A 51 6.13 -6.57 36.51
CA ASN A 51 6.02 -7.26 37.80
C ASN A 51 4.56 -7.45 38.27
N LYS A 52 3.56 -7.09 37.44
CA LYS A 52 2.12 -7.13 37.75
C LYS A 52 1.71 -6.30 38.98
N ASP A 53 2.54 -5.31 39.35
CA ASP A 53 2.28 -4.36 40.43
C ASP A 53 1.53 -3.14 39.87
N TYR A 54 0.28 -3.38 39.44
CA TYR A 54 -0.55 -2.36 38.78
C TYR A 54 -0.92 -1.20 39.70
N GLN A 55 -1.03 -1.44 41.01
CA GLN A 55 -1.28 -0.39 41.99
C GLN A 55 -0.11 0.60 42.03
N LYS A 56 1.12 0.11 42.16
CA LYS A 56 2.29 0.99 42.16
C LYS A 56 2.51 1.67 40.82
N ALA A 57 2.22 0.97 39.72
CA ALA A 57 2.26 1.57 38.38
C ALA A 57 1.27 2.74 38.25
N LYS A 58 0.06 2.63 38.87
CA LYS A 58 -0.94 3.71 38.89
C LYS A 58 -0.46 4.91 39.70
N GLU A 59 0.14 4.70 40.87
CA GLU A 59 0.75 5.78 41.67
C GLU A 59 1.84 6.53 40.88
N ILE A 60 2.72 5.80 40.18
CA ILE A 60 3.78 6.39 39.35
C ILE A 60 3.17 7.17 38.18
N TYR A 61 2.18 6.59 37.50
CA TYR A 61 1.47 7.25 36.40
C TYR A 61 0.83 8.56 36.85
N GLU A 62 0.14 8.57 37.99
CA GLU A 62 -0.51 9.76 38.54
C GLU A 62 0.49 10.83 38.93
N TYR A 63 1.58 10.45 39.61
CA TYR A 63 2.68 11.34 39.95
C TYR A 63 3.23 12.04 38.69
N LEU A 64 3.54 11.26 37.65
CA LEU A 64 4.09 11.78 36.40
C LEU A 64 3.12 12.69 35.62
N ASN A 65 1.80 12.55 35.80
CA ASN A 65 0.82 13.45 35.17
C ASN A 65 0.51 14.72 35.97
N GLN A 66 0.87 14.76 37.25
CA GLN A 66 0.75 15.97 38.08
C GLN A 66 1.91 16.94 37.87
N GLU A 67 3.03 16.47 37.31
CA GLU A 67 4.18 17.30 36.98
C GLU A 67 3.84 18.36 35.94
N LYS A 68 4.60 19.47 35.95
CA LYS A 68 4.38 20.62 35.06
C LYS A 68 4.44 20.25 33.56
N TYR A 69 5.12 19.16 33.25
CA TYR A 69 5.29 18.65 31.89
C TYR A 69 4.46 17.40 31.68
N LYS A 70 3.92 17.26 30.47
CA LYS A 70 3.17 16.07 30.11
C LYS A 70 4.12 14.88 29.94
N ALA A 71 3.92 13.87 30.76
CA ALA A 71 4.79 12.70 30.79
C ALA A 71 4.46 11.66 29.73
N PHE A 72 3.24 11.63 29.18
CA PHE A 72 2.74 10.56 28.32
C PHE A 72 2.01 11.11 27.12
N HIS A 73 2.22 10.54 25.93
CA HIS A 73 1.39 10.79 24.74
C HIS A 73 -0.01 10.19 24.90
N PHE A 74 -0.99 10.67 24.11
CA PHE A 74 -2.37 10.18 24.14
C PHE A 74 -2.45 8.65 24.10
N GLU A 75 -1.74 8.03 23.16
CA GLU A 75 -1.76 6.58 22.98
C GLU A 75 -1.21 5.85 24.20
N GLU A 76 -0.13 6.37 24.81
CA GLU A 76 0.46 5.79 26.02
C GLU A 76 -0.50 5.87 27.21
N GLN A 77 -1.29 6.94 27.31
CA GLN A 77 -2.32 7.06 28.34
C GLN A 77 -3.44 6.03 28.12
N VAL A 78 -3.87 5.84 26.87
CA VAL A 78 -4.87 4.81 26.52
C VAL A 78 -4.32 3.42 26.79
N TYR A 79 -3.11 3.11 26.34
CA TYR A 79 -2.46 1.81 26.52
C TYR A 79 -2.27 1.47 27.99
N PHE A 80 -1.76 2.42 28.79
CA PHE A 80 -1.65 2.24 30.22
C PHE A 80 -3.01 1.95 30.85
N SER A 81 -4.04 2.73 30.49
CA SER A 81 -5.40 2.57 31.04
C SER A 81 -6.02 1.24 30.65
N LEU A 82 -5.75 0.71 29.46
CA LEU A 82 -6.15 -0.65 29.05
C LEU A 82 -5.51 -1.72 29.93
N ILE A 83 -4.19 -1.64 30.17
CA ILE A 83 -3.46 -2.59 31.00
C ILE A 83 -4.02 -2.63 32.42
N VAL A 84 -4.29 -1.46 33.02
CA VAL A 84 -4.85 -1.37 34.37
C VAL A 84 -6.38 -1.50 34.42
N ASN A 85 -7.04 -1.70 33.27
CA ASN A 85 -8.50 -1.83 33.13
C ASN A 85 -9.28 -0.61 33.66
N ASP A 86 -8.75 0.61 33.46
CA ASP A 86 -9.37 1.88 33.85
C ASP A 86 -10.27 2.40 32.71
N TRP A 87 -11.44 1.77 32.54
CA TRP A 87 -12.34 2.00 31.40
C TRP A 87 -12.87 3.42 31.34
N ASP A 88 -13.28 3.98 32.48
CA ASP A 88 -13.82 5.34 32.55
C ASP A 88 -12.83 6.37 32.00
N LYS A 89 -11.55 6.21 32.36
CA LYS A 89 -10.48 7.05 31.85
C LYS A 89 -10.29 6.93 30.35
N ILE A 90 -10.38 5.72 29.80
CA ILE A 90 -10.30 5.50 28.35
C ILE A 90 -11.46 6.23 27.65
N LEU A 91 -12.68 6.07 28.15
CA LEU A 91 -13.86 6.71 27.58
C LEU A 91 -13.75 8.24 27.66
N ILE A 92 -13.27 8.80 28.77
CA ILE A 92 -13.01 10.24 28.91
C ILE A 92 -11.95 10.71 27.90
N LEU A 93 -10.89 9.93 27.69
CA LEU A 93 -9.84 10.23 26.70
C LEU A 93 -10.42 10.23 25.28
N PHE A 94 -11.28 9.27 24.93
CA PHE A 94 -11.91 9.19 23.62
C PHE A 94 -12.88 10.35 23.39
N GLU A 95 -13.72 10.67 24.38
CA GLU A 95 -14.67 11.79 24.31
C GLU A 95 -13.93 13.13 24.12
N ASN A 96 -12.83 13.33 24.86
CA ASN A 96 -12.06 14.57 24.86
C ASN A 96 -10.83 14.53 23.93
N TYR A 97 -10.83 13.68 22.91
CA TYR A 97 -9.67 13.48 22.03
C TYR A 97 -9.05 14.77 21.50
N GLU A 98 -9.88 15.70 21.02
CA GLU A 98 -9.43 16.96 20.43
C GLU A 98 -8.70 17.85 21.45
N ALA A 99 -9.29 18.00 22.65
CA ALA A 99 -8.66 18.68 23.78
C ALA A 99 -7.41 17.96 24.26
N GLY A 100 -7.38 16.63 24.19
CA GLY A 100 -6.19 15.83 24.39
C GLY A 100 -5.08 16.29 23.46
N ILE A 101 -5.28 16.14 22.15
CA ILE A 101 -4.33 16.41 21.05
C ILE A 101 -3.78 17.83 21.07
N GLN A 102 -4.66 18.84 21.16
CA GLN A 102 -4.26 20.25 21.13
C GLN A 102 -3.34 20.63 22.30
N ASN A 103 -3.44 19.89 23.41
CA ASN A 103 -2.60 20.11 24.57
C ASN A 103 -1.29 19.28 24.56
N PHE A 104 -0.91 18.60 23.47
CA PHE A 104 0.32 17.77 23.40
C PHE A 104 1.58 18.48 22.89
N ASN A 105 1.55 19.80 22.69
CA ASN A 105 2.70 20.57 22.19
C ASN A 105 3.94 20.58 23.14
N PHE A 106 3.97 19.80 24.22
CA PHE A 106 4.99 19.89 25.27
C PHE A 106 5.43 18.55 25.89
N ASN A 107 5.47 17.45 25.12
CA ASN A 107 6.24 16.28 25.58
C ASN A 107 7.74 16.56 25.36
N TYR A 108 8.59 16.20 26.33
CA TYR A 108 10.05 16.26 26.12
C TYR A 108 10.40 15.41 24.90
N HIS A 109 11.11 16.03 23.95
CA HIS A 109 11.48 15.42 22.66
C HIS A 109 12.29 14.12 22.82
N TYR A 110 12.89 13.90 23.99
CA TYR A 110 13.74 12.76 24.33
C TYR A 110 13.18 11.90 25.48
N SER A 111 11.85 11.82 25.61
CA SER A 111 11.23 10.91 26.59
C SER A 111 11.47 9.43 26.22
N TYR A 112 11.71 8.59 27.24
CA TYR A 112 11.95 7.16 27.08
C TYR A 112 10.73 6.50 26.40
N PRO A 113 10.84 5.89 25.20
CA PRO A 113 9.68 5.42 24.46
C PRO A 113 9.11 4.15 25.12
N ILE A 114 7.87 4.21 25.61
CA ILE A 114 7.22 3.06 26.27
C ILE A 114 6.07 2.47 25.45
N ALA A 115 5.55 3.18 24.45
CA ALA A 115 4.39 2.77 23.66
C ALA A 115 4.50 1.34 23.10
N TYR A 116 5.65 0.98 22.52
CA TYR A 116 5.88 -0.35 21.95
C TYR A 116 5.83 -1.46 23.02
N THR A 117 6.41 -1.22 24.19
CA THR A 117 6.34 -2.19 25.30
C THR A 117 4.91 -2.34 25.83
N LEU A 118 4.15 -1.24 25.94
CA LEU A 118 2.77 -1.29 26.40
C LEU A 118 1.86 -2.03 25.40
N ILE A 119 2.03 -1.83 24.08
CA ILE A 119 1.21 -2.54 23.08
C ILE A 119 1.48 -4.04 23.08
N GLU A 120 2.73 -4.49 23.26
CA GLU A 120 3.06 -5.91 23.39
C GLU A 120 2.35 -6.53 24.60
N MET A 121 2.38 -5.85 25.75
CA MET A 121 1.69 -6.29 26.97
C MET A 121 0.17 -6.37 26.80
N ILE A 122 -0.42 -5.43 26.06
CA ILE A 122 -1.86 -5.43 25.76
C ILE A 122 -2.20 -6.62 24.86
N GLN A 123 -1.42 -6.85 23.81
CA GLN A 123 -1.61 -7.98 22.89
C GLN A 123 -1.58 -9.33 23.61
N GLU A 124 -0.71 -9.50 24.61
CA GLU A 124 -0.65 -10.71 25.43
C GLU A 124 -1.89 -10.92 26.33
N GLN A 125 -2.64 -9.84 26.61
CA GLN A 125 -3.78 -9.85 27.52
C GLN A 125 -5.12 -9.52 26.84
N LEU A 126 -5.11 -9.39 25.52
CA LEU A 126 -6.22 -8.81 24.75
C LEU A 126 -7.51 -9.62 24.91
N ASP A 127 -7.42 -10.95 24.94
CA ASP A 127 -8.58 -11.83 25.20
C ASP A 127 -9.22 -11.55 26.56
N SER A 128 -8.40 -11.36 27.61
CA SER A 128 -8.86 -11.05 28.96
C SER A 128 -9.51 -9.66 29.01
N ILE A 129 -8.90 -8.68 28.34
CA ILE A 129 -9.45 -7.32 28.17
C ILE A 129 -10.81 -7.37 27.47
N ASN A 130 -10.93 -8.09 26.36
CA ASN A 130 -12.17 -8.22 25.60
C ASN A 130 -13.28 -8.91 26.41
N ILE A 131 -12.95 -9.95 27.18
CA ILE A 131 -13.91 -10.59 28.09
C ILE A 131 -14.41 -9.59 29.14
N LYS A 132 -13.50 -8.82 29.75
CA LYS A 132 -13.86 -7.80 30.74
C LYS A 132 -14.79 -6.74 30.13
N ILE A 133 -14.46 -6.21 28.95
CA ILE A 133 -15.30 -5.23 28.24
C ILE A 133 -16.72 -5.76 28.03
N LYS A 134 -16.85 -7.02 27.61
CA LYS A 134 -18.16 -7.67 27.36
C LYS A 134 -19.04 -7.74 28.61
N ILE A 135 -18.45 -7.95 29.79
CA ILE A 135 -19.18 -8.09 31.06
C ILE A 135 -19.33 -6.77 31.84
N LEU A 136 -18.73 -5.66 31.38
CA LEU A 136 -18.89 -4.35 32.03
C LEU A 136 -20.36 -3.94 32.07
N ASP A 137 -20.76 -3.23 33.11
CA ASP A 137 -22.09 -2.62 33.21
C ASP A 137 -22.00 -1.14 32.81
N ILE A 138 -21.83 -0.90 31.51
CA ILE A 138 -21.74 0.43 30.88
C ILE A 138 -22.63 0.47 29.63
N ALA A 139 -22.86 1.66 29.08
CA ALA A 139 -23.67 1.83 27.87
C ALA A 139 -23.12 1.02 26.69
N ASP A 140 -24.01 0.51 25.83
CA ASP A 140 -23.63 -0.31 24.67
C ASP A 140 -22.74 0.46 23.67
N GLU A 141 -22.95 1.78 23.54
CA GLU A 141 -22.07 2.66 22.75
C GLU A 141 -20.63 2.64 23.28
N ASP A 142 -20.47 2.78 24.60
CA ASP A 142 -19.19 2.83 25.29
C ASP A 142 -18.47 1.46 25.21
N LYS A 143 -19.21 0.35 25.34
CA LYS A 143 -18.64 -1.00 25.09
C LYS A 143 -18.15 -1.15 23.67
N TYR A 144 -18.94 -0.67 22.70
CA TYR A 144 -18.65 -0.86 21.29
C TYR A 144 -17.40 -0.08 20.87
N ILE A 145 -17.23 1.16 21.34
CA ILE A 145 -16.04 1.95 21.00
C ILE A 145 -14.77 1.33 21.60
N LEU A 146 -14.85 0.75 22.80
CA LEU A 146 -13.74 0.00 23.42
C LEU A 146 -13.40 -1.26 22.62
N ASP A 147 -14.40 -2.05 22.23
CA ASP A 147 -14.24 -3.25 21.39
C ASP A 147 -13.64 -2.91 20.01
N LEU A 148 -14.15 -1.86 19.37
CA LEU A 148 -13.62 -1.35 18.09
C LEU A 148 -12.14 -0.94 18.22
N TYR A 149 -11.76 -0.29 19.32
CA TYR A 149 -10.37 0.11 19.55
C TYR A 149 -9.47 -1.09 19.88
N CYS A 150 -9.93 -2.03 20.70
CA CYS A 150 -9.15 -3.23 21.04
C CYS A 150 -8.88 -4.09 19.81
N HIS A 151 -9.82 -4.15 18.87
CA HIS A 151 -9.63 -4.86 17.61
C HIS A 151 -8.47 -4.31 16.79
N LEU A 152 -8.21 -3.00 16.82
CA LEU A 152 -7.03 -2.39 16.16
C LEU A 152 -5.69 -2.83 16.76
N LEU A 153 -5.69 -3.36 17.99
CA LEU A 153 -4.49 -3.77 18.70
C LEU A 153 -4.18 -5.27 18.51
N GLU A 154 -5.07 -6.02 17.85
CA GLU A 154 -4.88 -7.46 17.59
C GLU A 154 -3.63 -7.73 16.76
N ARG A 155 -2.90 -8.81 17.08
CA ARG A 155 -1.74 -9.25 16.29
C ARG A 155 -2.15 -9.68 14.88
N ASP A 156 -3.30 -10.34 14.77
CA ASP A 156 -3.90 -10.85 13.53
C ASP A 156 -5.08 -9.95 13.10
N PHE A 157 -4.84 -8.64 13.05
CA PHE A 157 -5.84 -7.62 12.73
C PHE A 157 -6.62 -7.91 11.44
N ASP A 158 -7.93 -8.14 11.55
CA ASP A 158 -8.83 -8.31 10.40
C ASP A 158 -9.45 -6.97 9.95
N VAL A 159 -8.92 -6.44 8.85
CA VAL A 159 -9.42 -5.22 8.20
C VAL A 159 -10.92 -5.27 7.85
N GLU A 160 -11.46 -6.43 7.46
CA GLU A 160 -12.87 -6.55 7.08
C GLU A 160 -13.78 -6.47 8.31
N GLU A 161 -13.42 -7.19 9.39
CA GLU A 161 -14.11 -7.08 10.67
C GLU A 161 -14.04 -5.65 11.21
N TYR A 162 -12.87 -5.00 11.19
CA TYR A 162 -12.71 -3.60 11.56
C TYR A 162 -13.65 -2.67 10.78
N ASN A 163 -13.65 -2.77 9.45
CA ASN A 163 -14.48 -1.94 8.59
C ASN A 163 -15.97 -2.15 8.87
N ASN A 164 -16.38 -3.38 9.17
CA ASN A 164 -17.74 -3.73 9.56
C ASN A 164 -18.09 -3.10 10.93
N LYS A 165 -17.22 -3.23 11.92
CA LYS A 165 -17.40 -2.62 13.24
C LYS A 165 -17.50 -1.11 13.17
N LEU A 166 -16.59 -0.46 12.45
CA LEU A 166 -16.60 0.99 12.25
C LEU A 166 -17.89 1.45 11.54
N SER A 167 -18.32 0.74 10.49
CA SER A 167 -19.56 1.04 9.76
C SER A 167 -20.79 0.90 10.65
N TYR A 168 -20.84 -0.17 11.45
CA TYR A 168 -21.93 -0.41 12.38
C TYR A 168 -22.00 0.70 13.43
N PHE A 169 -20.86 1.09 14.01
CA PHE A 169 -20.80 2.17 14.99
C PHE A 169 -21.32 3.48 14.40
N GLN A 170 -20.77 3.91 13.25
CA GLN A 170 -21.19 5.15 12.58
C GLN A 170 -22.66 5.16 12.15
N LYS A 171 -23.23 3.98 11.85
CA LYS A 171 -24.64 3.85 11.48
C LYS A 171 -25.58 3.95 12.68
N ASN A 172 -25.25 3.28 13.79
CA ASN A 172 -26.12 3.16 14.95
C ASN A 172 -25.93 4.30 15.96
N TYR A 173 -24.74 4.92 16.02
CA TYR A 173 -24.38 5.98 16.97
C TYR A 173 -23.99 7.27 16.23
N LYS A 174 -24.87 7.78 15.36
CA LYS A 174 -24.58 8.96 14.51
C LYS A 174 -24.22 10.23 15.30
N SER A 175 -24.86 10.43 16.45
CA SER A 175 -24.63 11.56 17.35
C SER A 175 -23.70 11.21 18.51
N SER A 176 -22.77 10.28 18.29
CA SER A 176 -21.85 9.81 19.32
C SER A 176 -20.99 10.94 19.90
N LYS A 177 -20.79 10.89 21.22
CA LYS A 177 -19.81 11.72 21.93
C LYS A 177 -18.36 11.42 21.52
N TYR A 178 -18.11 10.29 20.86
CA TYR A 178 -16.80 9.85 20.37
C TYR A 178 -16.48 10.25 18.93
N ASN A 179 -17.35 11.02 18.26
CA ASN A 179 -17.21 11.35 16.83
C ASN A 179 -15.87 11.99 16.48
N ASN A 180 -15.32 12.84 17.36
CA ASN A 180 -14.02 13.46 17.16
C ASN A 180 -12.88 12.43 17.15
N PHE A 181 -12.87 11.50 18.12
CA PHE A 181 -11.92 10.40 18.15
C PHE A 181 -12.04 9.49 16.93
N ILE A 182 -13.26 9.11 16.55
CA ILE A 182 -13.51 8.23 15.40
C ILE A 182 -13.05 8.88 14.09
N THR A 183 -13.29 10.17 13.91
CA THR A 183 -13.01 10.86 12.64
C THR A 183 -11.54 11.21 12.49
N ASN A 184 -10.89 11.57 13.61
CA ASN A 184 -9.58 12.21 13.60
C ASN A 184 -8.46 11.35 14.21
N TYR A 185 -8.78 10.24 14.89
CA TYR A 185 -7.78 9.32 15.46
C TYR A 185 -7.85 7.93 14.81
N LEU A 186 -9.03 7.32 14.76
CA LEU A 186 -9.17 5.98 14.23
C LEU A 186 -8.86 5.96 12.71
N PRO A 187 -8.27 4.87 12.20
CA PRO A 187 -8.14 4.67 10.77
C PRO A 187 -9.51 4.82 10.08
N LYS A 188 -9.55 5.57 8.98
CA LYS A 188 -10.73 5.50 8.10
C LYS A 188 -10.87 4.08 7.56
N LYS A 189 -12.03 3.77 6.97
CA LYS A 189 -12.24 2.48 6.29
C LYS A 189 -11.02 2.10 5.48
N ILE A 190 -10.37 1.02 5.87
CA ILE A 190 -9.11 0.59 5.27
C ILE A 190 -9.49 -0.19 4.02
N VAL A 191 -9.18 0.40 2.86
CA VAL A 191 -9.39 -0.27 1.58
C VAL A 191 -8.17 -1.12 1.29
N LYS A 192 -8.38 -2.42 1.14
CA LYS A 192 -7.32 -3.36 0.77
C LYS A 192 -6.89 -3.08 -0.67
N THR A 193 -5.66 -2.58 -0.85
CA THR A 193 -5.07 -2.24 -2.16
C THR A 193 -3.85 -3.09 -2.45
N TYR A 194 -3.72 -3.61 -3.67
CA TYR A 194 -2.47 -4.23 -4.10
C TYR A 194 -2.12 -3.85 -5.54
N ILE A 195 -0.82 -3.90 -5.80
CA ILE A 195 -0.24 -3.67 -7.11
C ILE A 195 0.34 -4.99 -7.59
N ASN A 196 0.16 -5.30 -8.87
CA ASN A 196 0.67 -6.51 -9.47
C ASN A 196 1.38 -6.19 -10.78
N PHE A 197 2.52 -6.83 -11.02
CA PHE A 197 3.24 -6.76 -12.27
C PHE A 197 3.26 -8.16 -12.89
N SER A 198 2.87 -8.28 -14.15
CA SER A 198 2.89 -9.55 -14.87
C SER A 198 3.68 -9.48 -16.17
N ILE A 199 4.37 -10.56 -16.49
CA ILE A 199 5.16 -10.73 -17.72
C ILE A 199 5.06 -12.17 -18.21
N GLY A 200 4.92 -12.34 -19.52
CA GLY A 200 4.66 -13.67 -20.06
C GLY A 200 4.56 -13.75 -21.57
N THR A 201 3.91 -14.81 -22.02
CA THR A 201 3.67 -15.09 -23.43
C THR A 201 2.19 -14.99 -23.75
N ASN A 202 1.88 -14.68 -25.00
CA ASN A 202 0.52 -14.71 -25.49
C ASN A 202 0.44 -15.46 -26.83
N ASN A 203 -0.78 -15.75 -27.24
CA ASN A 203 -1.08 -16.06 -28.62
C ASN A 203 -2.36 -15.31 -29.03
N ALA A 204 -2.32 -14.72 -30.21
CA ALA A 204 -3.42 -14.02 -30.85
C ALA A 204 -4.01 -14.93 -31.94
N PHE A 205 -5.33 -15.01 -32.03
CA PHE A 205 -6.04 -15.87 -32.96
C PHE A 205 -6.93 -14.99 -33.86
N PRO A 206 -6.39 -14.34 -34.89
CA PRO A 206 -7.18 -13.48 -35.75
C PRO A 206 -8.35 -14.23 -36.37
N THR A 207 -9.41 -13.49 -36.70
CA THR A 207 -10.55 -14.02 -37.46
C THR A 207 -10.58 -13.44 -38.89
N GLU A 208 -11.48 -13.98 -39.72
CA GLU A 208 -11.79 -13.47 -41.06
C GLU A 208 -10.56 -13.26 -41.94
N LYS A 209 -10.48 -12.14 -42.68
CA LYS A 209 -9.44 -11.92 -43.68
C LYS A 209 -8.05 -11.82 -43.07
N ILE A 210 -7.92 -11.32 -41.84
CA ILE A 210 -6.63 -11.34 -41.13
C ILE A 210 -6.18 -12.79 -40.91
N ASN A 211 -7.09 -13.69 -40.51
CA ASN A 211 -6.75 -15.11 -40.36
C ASN A 211 -6.41 -15.79 -41.69
N THR A 212 -7.10 -15.45 -42.78
CA THR A 212 -6.80 -16.08 -44.08
C THR A 212 -5.44 -15.66 -44.62
N ASP A 213 -5.02 -14.45 -44.31
CA ASP A 213 -3.83 -13.84 -44.91
C ASP A 213 -2.60 -13.92 -43.99
N PHE A 214 -2.79 -14.16 -42.68
CA PHE A 214 -1.72 -14.25 -41.70
C PHE A 214 -1.80 -15.49 -40.82
N GLU A 215 -0.63 -16.02 -40.49
CA GLU A 215 -0.41 -17.02 -39.45
C GLU A 215 0.16 -16.34 -38.21
N THR A 216 -0.30 -16.74 -37.03
CA THR A 216 0.16 -16.17 -35.76
C THR A 216 1.18 -17.04 -35.07
N ASN A 217 2.15 -16.38 -34.45
CA ASN A 217 3.14 -17.00 -33.61
C ASN A 217 3.00 -16.52 -32.17
N LEU A 218 3.71 -17.20 -31.27
CA LEU A 218 3.84 -16.79 -29.89
C LEU A 218 4.29 -15.33 -29.78
N GLY A 219 3.58 -14.62 -28.93
CA GLY A 219 3.81 -13.24 -28.58
C GLY A 219 4.29 -13.08 -27.14
N PHE A 220 4.46 -11.82 -26.77
CA PHE A 220 4.88 -11.38 -25.45
C PHE A 220 3.78 -10.52 -24.81
N ASN A 221 3.50 -10.71 -23.52
CA ASN A 221 2.63 -9.81 -22.78
C ASN A 221 3.30 -9.22 -21.54
N MET A 222 2.89 -8.02 -21.18
CA MET A 222 3.21 -7.39 -19.90
C MET A 222 2.00 -6.62 -19.38
N SER A 223 1.84 -6.56 -18.06
CA SER A 223 0.83 -5.69 -17.45
C SER A 223 1.26 -5.17 -16.08
N GLY A 224 0.76 -3.98 -15.76
CA GLY A 224 0.77 -3.42 -14.41
C GLY A 224 -0.67 -3.23 -13.93
N ASP A 225 -1.02 -3.89 -12.84
CA ASP A 225 -2.39 -3.92 -12.32
C ASP A 225 -2.49 -3.25 -10.97
N PHE A 226 -3.62 -2.59 -10.77
CA PHE A 226 -4.00 -1.88 -9.57
C PHE A 226 -5.35 -2.41 -9.13
N THR A 227 -5.41 -2.93 -7.91
CA THR A 227 -6.67 -3.40 -7.34
C THR A 227 -7.02 -2.54 -6.15
N PHE A 228 -8.20 -1.93 -6.19
CA PHE A 228 -8.79 -1.17 -5.10
C PHE A 228 -10.04 -1.91 -4.62
N ASP A 229 -9.98 -2.48 -3.43
CA ASP A 229 -10.98 -3.41 -2.94
C ASP A 229 -11.22 -4.58 -3.91
N ARG A 230 -12.36 -4.61 -4.63
CA ARG A 230 -12.67 -5.61 -5.64
C ARG A 230 -12.55 -5.08 -7.07
N VAL A 231 -12.31 -3.79 -7.24
CA VAL A 231 -12.15 -3.16 -8.56
C VAL A 231 -10.74 -3.43 -9.05
N PHE A 232 -10.65 -4.11 -10.19
CA PHE A 232 -9.41 -4.40 -10.88
C PHE A 232 -9.24 -3.41 -12.04
N THR A 233 -8.04 -2.85 -12.17
CA THR A 233 -7.64 -2.08 -13.36
C THR A 233 -6.24 -2.50 -13.78
N SER A 234 -6.00 -2.64 -15.07
CA SER A 234 -4.70 -3.06 -15.60
C SER A 234 -4.33 -2.22 -16.82
N ILE A 235 -3.09 -1.76 -16.83
CA ILE A 235 -2.43 -1.20 -18.02
C ILE A 235 -1.64 -2.35 -18.62
N PHE A 236 -1.89 -2.67 -19.89
CA PHE A 236 -1.29 -3.83 -20.53
C PHE A 236 -0.71 -3.50 -21.90
N VAL A 237 0.28 -4.30 -22.29
CA VAL A 237 0.80 -4.36 -23.66
C VAL A 237 0.92 -5.83 -24.05
N MET A 238 0.41 -6.16 -25.22
CA MET A 238 0.49 -7.46 -25.86
C MET A 238 1.10 -7.28 -27.24
N THR A 239 2.14 -8.03 -27.55
CA THR A 239 2.72 -8.06 -28.90
C THR A 239 2.72 -9.48 -29.43
N SER A 240 2.49 -9.67 -30.72
CA SER A 240 2.53 -10.99 -31.37
C SER A 240 3.09 -10.88 -32.77
N ASN A 241 3.84 -11.89 -33.20
CA ASN A 241 4.37 -11.93 -34.56
C ASN A 241 3.38 -12.61 -35.49
N PHE A 242 3.08 -11.96 -36.61
CA PHE A 242 2.23 -12.45 -37.68
C PHE A 242 3.10 -12.68 -38.91
N ASN A 243 2.90 -13.79 -39.62
CA ASN A 243 3.58 -14.09 -40.87
C ASN A 243 2.55 -14.13 -42.00
N SER A 244 2.85 -13.52 -43.14
CA SER A 244 1.99 -13.62 -44.32
C SER A 244 1.91 -15.07 -44.81
N LYS A 245 0.69 -15.58 -45.02
CA LYS A 245 0.43 -16.93 -45.56
C LYS A 245 0.61 -17.01 -47.07
N LYS A 246 0.59 -15.87 -47.76
CA LYS A 246 0.68 -15.78 -49.22
C LYS A 246 1.32 -14.47 -49.64
N ARG A 247 1.81 -14.44 -50.88
CA ARG A 247 2.32 -13.20 -51.49
C ARG A 247 1.18 -12.24 -51.80
N PHE A 248 1.39 -10.95 -51.55
CA PHE A 248 0.43 -9.91 -51.92
C PHE A 248 1.14 -8.57 -52.15
N ASN A 249 0.49 -7.69 -52.91
CA ASN A 249 0.97 -6.34 -53.14
C ASN A 249 0.09 -5.34 -52.40
N ALA A 250 0.70 -4.31 -51.84
CA ALA A 250 0.03 -3.21 -51.16
C ALA A 250 0.45 -1.89 -51.78
N ILE A 251 -0.46 -0.92 -51.82
CA ILE A 251 -0.15 0.43 -52.26
C ILE A 251 0.02 1.31 -51.02
N VAL A 252 1.20 1.91 -50.85
CA VAL A 252 1.53 2.84 -49.77
C VAL A 252 2.09 4.11 -50.38
N ASN A 253 1.45 5.25 -50.15
CA ASN A 253 1.90 6.56 -50.67
C ASN A 253 2.16 6.58 -52.20
N SER A 254 1.37 5.82 -52.96
CA SER A 254 1.50 5.62 -54.42
C SER A 254 2.62 4.66 -54.86
N ASP A 255 3.41 4.12 -53.94
CA ASP A 255 4.38 3.06 -54.19
C ASP A 255 3.73 1.68 -53.98
N THR A 256 4.15 0.70 -54.79
CA THR A 256 3.71 -0.70 -54.64
C THR A 256 4.72 -1.48 -53.83
N LEU A 257 4.37 -1.82 -52.59
CA LEU A 257 5.11 -2.74 -51.75
C LEU A 257 4.69 -4.18 -52.05
N SER A 258 5.65 -5.07 -52.27
CA SER A 258 5.41 -6.48 -52.55
C SER A 258 5.83 -7.33 -51.36
N PHE A 259 4.86 -7.95 -50.68
CA PHE A 259 5.10 -8.85 -49.57
C PHE A 259 5.22 -10.29 -50.07
N LYS A 260 6.27 -10.97 -49.64
CA LYS A 260 6.47 -12.40 -49.86
C LYS A 260 5.68 -13.20 -48.83
N GLU A 261 5.57 -14.49 -49.07
CA GLU A 261 5.10 -15.44 -48.07
C GLU A 261 6.14 -15.52 -46.94
N ASN A 262 5.66 -15.62 -45.70
CA ASN A 262 6.43 -15.59 -44.45
C ASN A 262 7.09 -14.24 -44.13
N ASP A 263 6.70 -13.15 -44.81
CA ASP A 263 7.08 -11.81 -44.38
C ASP A 263 6.42 -11.49 -43.04
N ARG A 264 7.20 -10.85 -42.16
CA ARG A 264 6.82 -10.61 -40.77
C ARG A 264 6.06 -9.30 -40.59
N PHE A 265 5.05 -9.39 -39.73
CA PHE A 265 4.22 -8.31 -39.26
C PHE A 265 4.18 -8.34 -37.74
N LEU A 266 4.21 -7.17 -37.12
CA LEU A 266 4.07 -7.03 -35.68
C LEU A 266 2.65 -6.61 -35.36
N PHE A 267 1.94 -7.44 -34.60
CA PHE A 267 0.72 -7.03 -33.93
C PHE A 267 1.07 -6.44 -32.57
N THR A 268 0.54 -5.28 -32.24
CA THR A 268 0.63 -4.69 -30.90
C THR A 268 -0.76 -4.26 -30.44
N GLU A 269 -1.12 -4.66 -29.23
CA GLU A 269 -2.30 -4.19 -28.51
C GLU A 269 -1.86 -3.59 -27.18
N ALA A 270 -2.13 -2.30 -26.97
CA ALA A 270 -1.80 -1.61 -25.73
C ALA A 270 -3.05 -0.90 -25.20
N GLY A 271 -3.34 -1.02 -23.91
CA GLY A 271 -4.59 -0.46 -23.41
C GLY A 271 -4.85 -0.64 -21.92
N LEU A 272 -6.13 -0.50 -21.59
CA LEU A 272 -6.67 -0.59 -20.25
C LEU A 272 -7.66 -1.75 -20.17
N LYS A 273 -7.57 -2.53 -19.10
CA LYS A 273 -8.59 -3.50 -18.68
C LYS A 273 -9.19 -3.01 -17.36
N THR A 274 -10.50 -3.13 -17.21
CA THR A 274 -11.17 -2.86 -15.93
C THR A 274 -12.21 -3.93 -15.64
N GLY A 275 -12.29 -4.38 -14.40
CA GLY A 275 -13.06 -5.55 -14.01
C GLY A 275 -13.34 -5.63 -12.52
N TYR A 276 -13.91 -6.74 -12.11
CA TYR A 276 -14.31 -6.97 -10.72
C TYR A 276 -13.91 -8.37 -10.24
N HIS A 277 -13.25 -8.46 -9.10
CA HIS A 277 -12.86 -9.74 -8.50
C HIS A 277 -14.10 -10.53 -8.04
N LEU A 278 -14.30 -11.72 -8.61
CA LEU A 278 -15.34 -12.66 -8.16
C LEU A 278 -14.87 -13.49 -6.96
N THR A 279 -13.59 -13.86 -6.95
CA THR A 279 -12.94 -14.52 -5.82
C THR A 279 -11.74 -13.68 -5.39
N ARG A 280 -11.72 -13.32 -4.10
CA ARG A 280 -10.65 -12.55 -3.48
C ARG A 280 -10.01 -13.38 -2.38
N ASN A 281 -8.70 -13.23 -2.19
CA ASN A 281 -7.91 -13.79 -1.08
C ASN A 281 -7.86 -15.32 -0.99
N THR A 282 -8.43 -15.97 -1.99
CA THR A 282 -8.25 -17.37 -2.27
C THR A 282 -6.94 -17.58 -3.01
N LYS A 283 -6.45 -18.82 -2.98
CA LYS A 283 -5.32 -19.27 -3.80
C LYS A 283 -5.57 -19.03 -5.31
N ILE A 284 -6.83 -18.96 -5.72
CA ILE A 284 -7.29 -18.72 -7.09
C ILE A 284 -8.13 -17.45 -7.14
N GLN A 285 -7.70 -16.46 -7.93
CA GLN A 285 -8.48 -15.24 -8.20
C GLN A 285 -9.08 -15.31 -9.60
N LEU A 286 -10.31 -14.80 -9.77
CA LEU A 286 -10.98 -14.68 -11.06
C LEU A 286 -11.53 -13.27 -11.24
N VAL A 287 -11.24 -12.66 -12.40
CA VAL A 287 -11.64 -11.30 -12.74
C VAL A 287 -12.18 -11.27 -14.18
N PRO A 288 -13.51 -11.27 -14.39
CA PRO A 288 -14.07 -10.79 -15.63
C PRO A 288 -13.75 -9.30 -15.83
N TYR A 289 -13.44 -8.91 -17.05
CA TYR A 289 -13.10 -7.53 -17.39
C TYR A 289 -13.67 -7.10 -18.75
N ILE A 290 -13.78 -5.80 -18.91
CA ILE A 290 -13.88 -5.13 -20.21
C ILE A 290 -12.53 -4.49 -20.53
N LEU A 291 -12.21 -4.36 -21.81
CA LEU A 291 -10.96 -3.76 -22.26
C LEU A 291 -11.22 -2.67 -23.31
N MET A 292 -10.31 -1.69 -23.32
CA MET A 292 -10.19 -0.66 -24.34
C MET A 292 -8.72 -0.56 -24.73
N SER A 293 -8.41 -0.64 -26.02
CA SER A 293 -7.03 -0.74 -26.48
C SER A 293 -6.79 0.02 -27.79
N TYR A 294 -5.54 0.37 -28.01
CA TYR A 294 -5.03 0.76 -29.31
C TYR A 294 -4.33 -0.44 -29.94
N ASN A 295 -4.67 -0.74 -31.19
CA ASN A 295 -4.24 -1.93 -31.91
C ASN A 295 -3.50 -1.53 -33.18
N THR A 296 -2.34 -2.14 -33.41
CA THR A 296 -1.59 -2.03 -34.66
C THR A 296 -1.27 -3.41 -35.22
N LEU A 297 -1.25 -3.52 -36.54
CA LEU A 297 -0.69 -4.65 -37.27
C LEU A 297 0.09 -4.07 -38.44
N GLU A 298 1.41 -4.12 -38.37
CA GLU A 298 2.28 -3.41 -39.30
C GLU A 298 3.45 -4.27 -39.76
N SER A 299 3.92 -4.02 -40.98
CA SER A 299 5.07 -4.70 -41.56
C SER A 299 6.34 -4.39 -40.78
N THR A 300 7.19 -5.40 -40.54
CA THR A 300 8.52 -5.19 -39.95
C THR A 300 9.63 -4.95 -40.99
N LEU A 301 9.29 -4.87 -42.28
CA LEU A 301 10.24 -4.48 -43.33
C LEU A 301 10.57 -2.99 -43.17
N TYR A 302 11.59 -2.72 -42.38
CA TYR A 302 12.13 -1.38 -42.13
C TYR A 302 13.04 -0.96 -43.29
N ASP A 303 12.76 0.18 -43.92
CA ASP A 303 13.77 0.90 -44.72
C ASP A 303 14.20 2.14 -43.94
N ASN A 304 15.38 2.08 -43.32
CA ASN A 304 15.95 3.16 -42.50
C ASN A 304 16.11 4.50 -43.26
N ASN A 305 15.97 4.51 -44.59
CA ASN A 305 16.13 5.71 -45.41
C ASN A 305 14.81 6.44 -45.70
N LYS A 306 13.67 5.90 -45.27
CA LYS A 306 12.35 6.44 -45.57
C LYS A 306 11.43 6.40 -44.35
N ASP A 307 11.64 7.34 -43.43
CA ASP A 307 10.70 7.59 -42.33
C ASP A 307 9.29 7.85 -42.89
N GLY A 308 8.33 6.98 -42.57
CA GLY A 308 6.90 7.17 -42.88
C GLY A 308 6.23 6.19 -43.87
N GLU A 309 6.93 5.15 -44.35
CA GLU A 309 6.39 4.21 -45.37
C GLU A 309 5.92 2.84 -44.83
N GLU A 310 5.64 2.71 -43.54
CA GLU A 310 5.18 1.42 -42.98
C GLU A 310 3.77 1.05 -43.45
N TYR A 311 3.62 -0.13 -44.07
CA TYR A 311 2.32 -0.68 -44.37
C TYR A 311 1.60 -1.13 -43.10
N LYS A 312 0.50 -0.45 -42.74
CA LYS A 312 -0.33 -0.75 -41.57
C LYS A 312 -1.67 -1.34 -42.01
N ILE A 313 -1.97 -2.54 -41.55
CA ILE A 313 -3.21 -3.28 -41.79
C ILE A 313 -4.25 -2.91 -40.73
N ILE A 314 -3.80 -2.86 -39.47
CA ILE A 314 -4.57 -2.36 -38.35
C ILE A 314 -3.83 -1.14 -37.81
N ASN A 315 -4.58 -0.08 -37.57
CA ASN A 315 -4.18 1.08 -36.78
C ASN A 315 -5.50 1.69 -36.31
N SER A 316 -6.02 1.18 -35.20
CA SER A 316 -7.35 1.52 -34.73
C SER A 316 -7.53 1.26 -33.25
N PHE A 317 -8.56 1.89 -32.71
CA PHE A 317 -9.09 1.57 -31.41
C PHE A 317 -9.74 0.18 -31.42
N GLY A 318 -9.65 -0.53 -30.31
CA GLY A 318 -10.34 -1.78 -30.06
C GLY A 318 -11.00 -1.76 -28.69
N TYR A 319 -12.03 -2.57 -28.55
CA TYR A 319 -12.72 -2.80 -27.29
C TYR A 319 -13.01 -4.29 -27.17
N GLY A 320 -13.23 -4.77 -25.96
CA GLY A 320 -13.37 -6.21 -25.78
C GLY A 320 -13.79 -6.62 -24.39
N ILE A 321 -13.89 -7.92 -24.22
CA ILE A 321 -14.22 -8.57 -22.96
C ILE A 321 -13.26 -9.75 -22.75
N GLY A 322 -13.05 -10.12 -21.50
CA GLY A 322 -12.25 -11.28 -21.17
C GLY A 322 -12.30 -11.62 -19.70
N ALA A 323 -11.44 -12.55 -19.29
CA ALA A 323 -11.26 -12.91 -17.90
C ALA A 323 -9.79 -13.23 -17.60
N VAL A 324 -9.32 -12.73 -16.45
CA VAL A 324 -8.05 -13.11 -15.85
C VAL A 324 -8.30 -14.10 -14.73
N THR A 325 -7.55 -15.19 -14.72
CA THR A 325 -7.43 -16.09 -13.57
C THR A 325 -6.00 -16.08 -13.06
N GLU A 326 -5.82 -16.04 -11.75
CA GLU A 326 -4.50 -16.04 -11.13
C GLU A 326 -4.40 -17.09 -10.03
N LEU A 327 -3.36 -17.91 -10.11
CA LEU A 327 -3.00 -18.91 -9.11
C LEU A 327 -1.80 -18.42 -8.31
N ARG A 328 -2.01 -18.17 -7.02
CA ARG A 328 -0.93 -17.83 -6.08
C ARG A 328 -0.11 -19.07 -5.76
N LEU A 329 1.20 -18.99 -5.99
CA LEU A 329 2.12 -20.10 -5.76
C LEU A 329 2.87 -19.94 -4.44
N ILE A 330 3.47 -18.78 -4.21
CA ILE A 330 4.36 -18.51 -3.07
C ILE A 330 4.02 -17.16 -2.48
N THR A 331 3.86 -17.10 -1.16
CA THR A 331 3.62 -15.87 -0.39
C THR A 331 4.82 -15.57 0.49
N PHE A 332 5.21 -14.29 0.60
CA PHE A 332 6.31 -13.82 1.42
C PHE A 332 6.07 -12.38 1.87
N ARG A 333 6.86 -11.87 2.82
CA ARG A 333 6.84 -10.44 3.20
C ARG A 333 8.01 -9.72 2.54
N TYR A 334 7.74 -8.61 1.84
CA TYR A 334 8.77 -7.82 1.15
C TYR A 334 8.92 -6.44 1.79
N GLY A 335 9.77 -6.36 2.83
CA GLY A 335 10.12 -5.12 3.50
C GLY A 335 8.90 -4.33 4.04
N PRO A 336 8.90 -2.98 3.96
CA PRO A 336 7.80 -2.15 4.47
C PRO A 336 6.53 -2.20 3.60
N TYR A 337 6.60 -2.84 2.43
CA TYR A 337 5.48 -2.89 1.47
C TYR A 337 4.47 -4.00 1.77
N GLY A 338 4.69 -4.76 2.84
CA GLY A 338 3.75 -5.75 3.35
C GLY A 338 3.81 -7.10 2.63
N PRO A 339 2.71 -7.88 2.70
CA PRO A 339 2.63 -9.18 2.05
C PRO A 339 2.80 -9.07 0.54
N SER A 340 3.52 -10.02 -0.03
CA SER A 340 3.79 -10.16 -1.46
C SER A 340 3.58 -11.61 -1.89
N TYR A 341 3.30 -11.84 -3.17
CA TYR A 341 3.25 -13.19 -3.71
C TYR A 341 3.79 -13.27 -5.14
N LEU A 342 4.27 -14.45 -5.49
CA LEU A 342 4.51 -14.89 -6.86
C LEU A 342 3.41 -15.85 -7.28
N GLY A 343 2.92 -15.69 -8.50
CA GLY A 343 1.82 -16.48 -9.04
C GLY A 343 1.91 -16.72 -10.55
N LEU A 344 1.00 -17.56 -11.03
CA LEU A 344 0.77 -17.80 -12.45
C LEU A 344 -0.56 -17.19 -12.85
N ARG A 345 -0.57 -16.52 -13.99
CA ARG A 345 -1.73 -15.83 -14.54
C ARG A 345 -2.10 -16.43 -15.88
N LEU A 346 -3.37 -16.77 -16.03
CA LEU A 346 -3.98 -17.08 -17.31
C LEU A 346 -4.96 -15.95 -17.66
N ASP A 347 -4.77 -15.31 -18.80
CA ASP A 347 -5.63 -14.22 -19.26
C ASP A 347 -6.09 -14.49 -20.69
N GLY A 348 -7.40 -14.60 -20.88
CA GLY A 348 -8.02 -14.82 -22.17
C GLY A 348 -9.14 -13.83 -22.44
N GLY A 349 -9.25 -13.40 -23.69
CA GLY A 349 -10.21 -12.37 -24.08
C GLY A 349 -10.47 -12.33 -25.58
N TYR A 350 -11.31 -11.38 -25.97
CA TYR A 350 -11.69 -11.13 -27.35
C TYR A 350 -11.71 -9.63 -27.62
N THR A 351 -10.84 -9.17 -28.52
CA THR A 351 -10.74 -7.77 -28.93
C THR A 351 -11.45 -7.55 -30.26
N PHE A 352 -12.48 -6.72 -30.24
CA PHE A 352 -13.16 -6.18 -31.42
C PHE A 352 -12.36 -5.00 -31.97
N ILE A 353 -11.97 -5.08 -33.23
CA ILE A 353 -11.24 -4.01 -33.90
C ILE A 353 -12.25 -3.04 -34.51
N ALA A 354 -12.23 -1.77 -34.07
CA ALA A 354 -13.28 -0.83 -34.44
C ALA A 354 -13.22 -0.41 -35.92
N ASN A 355 -12.01 -0.33 -36.49
CA ASN A 355 -11.82 0.01 -37.90
C ASN A 355 -10.63 -0.76 -38.47
N HIS A 356 -10.79 -1.23 -39.70
CA HIS A 356 -9.75 -1.90 -40.46
C HIS A 356 -9.34 -1.04 -41.65
N LYS A 357 -8.08 -1.19 -42.09
CA LYS A 357 -7.60 -0.53 -43.32
C LYS A 357 -7.47 -1.54 -44.46
N ASN A 358 -7.37 -1.03 -45.68
CA ASN A 358 -6.99 -1.81 -46.88
C ASN A 358 -7.89 -3.04 -47.14
N GLY A 359 -9.19 -2.92 -46.80
CA GLY A 359 -10.17 -3.97 -46.99
C GLY A 359 -9.91 -5.24 -46.16
N TYR A 360 -9.17 -5.14 -45.06
CA TYR A 360 -9.07 -6.20 -44.06
C TYR A 360 -10.28 -6.20 -43.14
N SER A 361 -10.53 -7.34 -42.50
CA SER A 361 -11.57 -7.52 -41.50
C SER A 361 -11.15 -8.63 -40.54
N GLY A 362 -11.75 -8.64 -39.35
CA GLY A 362 -11.50 -9.65 -38.31
C GLY A 362 -11.16 -9.04 -36.96
N ASN A 363 -11.35 -9.86 -35.94
CA ASN A 363 -11.13 -9.54 -34.53
C ASN A 363 -10.03 -10.43 -33.97
N ILE A 364 -9.58 -10.15 -32.74
CA ILE A 364 -8.45 -10.83 -32.13
C ILE A 364 -8.87 -11.48 -30.79
N PRO A 365 -9.38 -12.72 -30.80
CA PRO A 365 -9.31 -13.58 -29.64
C PRO A 365 -7.86 -13.81 -29.22
N TYR A 366 -7.61 -13.90 -27.91
CA TYR A 366 -6.28 -14.16 -27.39
C TYR A 366 -6.31 -15.01 -26.12
N ILE A 367 -5.18 -15.65 -25.86
CA ILE A 367 -4.87 -16.28 -24.58
C ILE A 367 -3.44 -15.94 -24.20
N SER A 368 -3.18 -15.79 -22.91
CA SER A 368 -1.87 -15.45 -22.41
C SER A 368 -1.58 -16.09 -21.07
N LEU A 369 -0.32 -16.44 -20.87
CA LEU A 369 0.20 -17.06 -19.67
C LEU A 369 1.36 -16.21 -19.17
N ALA A 370 1.26 -15.74 -17.93
CA ALA A 370 2.25 -14.86 -17.33
C ALA A 370 2.65 -15.30 -15.92
N ILE A 371 3.88 -14.95 -15.54
CA ILE A 371 4.29 -14.93 -14.14
C ILE A 371 3.92 -13.58 -13.58
N THR A 372 3.43 -13.56 -12.36
CA THR A 372 2.93 -12.37 -11.70
C THR A 372 3.62 -12.16 -10.37
N TRP A 373 3.93 -10.91 -10.04
CA TRP A 373 4.45 -10.51 -8.75
C TRP A 373 3.57 -9.39 -8.19
N ALA A 374 2.94 -9.66 -7.06
CA ALA A 374 2.11 -8.69 -6.38
C ALA A 374 2.68 -8.26 -5.03
N VAL A 375 2.36 -7.02 -4.64
CA VAL A 375 2.75 -6.38 -3.39
C VAL A 375 1.53 -5.68 -2.79
N GLY A 376 1.37 -5.75 -1.47
CA GLY A 376 0.23 -5.17 -0.75
C GLY A 376 -0.96 -6.10 -0.61
N ALA A 377 -0.77 -7.42 -0.71
CA ALA A 377 -1.86 -8.38 -0.55
C ALA A 377 -2.25 -8.52 0.93
N PHE A 378 -3.09 -7.60 1.44
CA PHE A 378 -3.44 -7.45 2.87
C PHE A 378 -4.34 -8.54 3.47
N ASP A 379 -4.14 -9.79 3.09
CA ASP A 379 -4.94 -10.91 3.58
C ASP A 379 -4.01 -12.06 3.96
N PHE A 380 -3.58 -12.01 5.21
CA PHE A 380 -3.16 -13.18 5.95
C PHE A 380 -4.26 -13.52 6.96
#